data_AF-A0A519ZYI5-F1
#
_entry.id   AF-A0A519ZYI5-F1
#
_cell.length_a   1.000
_cell.length_b   1.000
_cell.length_c   1.000
_cell.angle_alpha   90.00
_cell.angle_beta   90.00
_cell.angle_gamma   90.00
#
_symmetry.space_group_name_H-M   'P 1'
#
loop_
_entity.id
_entity.type
_entity.pdbx_description
1 polymer ?
#
loop_
_entity_poly.entity_id
_entity_poly.type
_entity_poly.pdbx_seq_one_letter_code
_entity_poly.pdbx_strand_id
1 'polypeptide(L)'
;AGSINSSVNDMTNWLKVWISGGFYKGKEILPTDYVRQAASSQMVMEAALPAKHDDVFLANYGLGWMIGSYRGHYSVEHGGNINGFSANVAFFPSDKLGIVVLTNQNGSKVPTLVTNSIADVMLKLKLIDWNGEATAETMEANKAKKEVKKLPVIQNTSPSHPLKDYVGSFENPAYGIFNVRLEDNALHTVFGDEKILLKHMYYDVFDPKSIDKNGVADTAQSNVIFNFYSGVDGKINSIVIFLDGSEKPVVFDLKPEIKTLSLKILENLVGDYMMGQTPVKVYLKGNVLFVSVPGQPEYETVVVDETTFDLKILKGFSVKFENPEKGKVNELTFIQPNGTFK
;
A
#
# COMPACT_ATOMS: atom_id res chain seq x y z
N ALA A 1 -4.93 -12.97 -8.60
CA ALA A 1 -4.47 -14.32 -9.00
C ALA A 1 -3.89 -15.02 -7.77
N GLY A 2 -3.88 -16.36 -7.69
CA GLY A 2 -3.23 -17.10 -6.60
C GLY A 2 -4.11 -17.63 -5.45
N SER A 3 -5.41 -17.85 -5.67
CA SER A 3 -6.37 -18.21 -4.60
C SER A 3 -6.84 -19.66 -4.61
N ILE A 4 -6.18 -20.55 -5.36
CA ILE A 4 -6.50 -21.98 -5.37
C ILE A 4 -5.95 -22.61 -4.08
N ASN A 5 -6.81 -23.24 -3.30
CA ASN A 5 -6.44 -24.04 -2.15
C ASN A 5 -6.45 -25.53 -2.54
N SER A 6 -5.36 -26.25 -2.24
CA SER A 6 -5.20 -27.64 -2.66
C SER A 6 -4.29 -28.43 -1.72
N SER A 7 -4.18 -29.74 -1.96
CA SER A 7 -3.29 -30.65 -1.25
C SER A 7 -2.22 -31.23 -2.17
N VAL A 8 -1.16 -31.80 -1.61
CA VAL A 8 -0.14 -32.52 -2.40
C VAL A 8 -0.74 -33.67 -3.22
N ASN A 9 -1.80 -34.33 -2.72
CA ASN A 9 -2.47 -35.41 -3.44
C ASN A 9 -3.23 -34.91 -4.67
N ASP A 10 -3.90 -33.77 -4.56
CA ASP A 10 -4.64 -33.18 -5.69
C ASP A 10 -3.66 -32.64 -6.73
N MET A 11 -2.65 -31.90 -6.28
CA MET A 11 -1.65 -31.29 -7.15
C MET A 11 -0.79 -32.33 -7.86
N THR A 12 -0.49 -33.48 -7.24
CA THR A 12 0.22 -34.57 -7.93
C THR A 12 -0.64 -35.26 -8.99
N ASN A 13 -1.95 -35.38 -8.79
CA ASN A 13 -2.85 -35.84 -9.85
C ASN A 13 -2.91 -34.85 -11.01
N TRP A 14 -2.89 -33.54 -10.71
CA TRP A 14 -2.81 -32.50 -11.72
C TRP A 14 -1.47 -32.52 -12.48
N LEU A 15 -0.32 -32.67 -11.81
CA LEU A 15 0.98 -32.81 -12.50
C LEU A 15 1.06 -34.06 -13.38
N LYS A 16 0.41 -35.16 -13.00
CA LYS A 16 0.31 -36.35 -13.87
C LYS A 16 -0.35 -36.02 -15.21
N VAL A 17 -1.32 -35.10 -15.24
CA VAL A 17 -1.93 -34.62 -16.50
C VAL A 17 -0.87 -33.98 -17.39
N TRP A 18 -0.08 -33.05 -16.84
CA TRP A 18 0.96 -32.34 -17.58
C TRP A 18 2.04 -33.28 -18.13
N ILE A 19 2.55 -34.17 -17.29
CA ILE A 19 3.61 -35.12 -17.65
C ILE A 19 3.11 -36.16 -18.67
N SER A 20 1.82 -36.49 -18.65
CA SER A 20 1.22 -37.44 -19.58
C SER A 20 0.71 -36.77 -20.87
N GLY A 21 1.15 -35.55 -21.18
CA GLY A 21 0.75 -34.84 -22.40
C GLY A 21 -0.73 -34.45 -22.44
N GLY A 22 -1.38 -34.27 -21.28
CA GLY A 22 -2.77 -33.84 -21.17
C GLY A 22 -3.75 -34.92 -20.70
N PHE A 23 -3.28 -36.15 -20.48
CA PHE A 23 -4.14 -37.29 -20.13
C PHE A 23 -4.06 -37.66 -18.65
N TYR A 24 -5.18 -38.11 -18.09
CA TYR A 24 -5.22 -38.75 -16.78
C TYR A 24 -6.10 -39.99 -16.83
N LYS A 25 -5.52 -41.16 -16.51
CA LYS A 25 -6.20 -42.47 -16.56
C LYS A 25 -6.90 -42.74 -17.91
N GLY A 26 -6.25 -42.38 -19.02
CA GLY A 26 -6.77 -42.59 -20.37
C GLY A 26 -7.80 -41.58 -20.84
N LYS A 27 -8.20 -40.62 -20.00
CA LYS A 27 -9.08 -39.51 -20.37
C LYS A 27 -8.27 -38.25 -20.67
N GLU A 28 -8.56 -37.58 -21.78
CA GLU A 28 -8.03 -36.25 -22.07
C GLU A 28 -8.63 -35.22 -21.11
N ILE A 29 -7.76 -34.54 -20.36
CA ILE A 29 -8.13 -33.46 -19.44
C ILE A 29 -7.71 -32.11 -20.01
N LEU A 30 -6.53 -32.06 -20.62
CA LEU A 30 -6.00 -30.90 -21.34
C LEU A 30 -5.65 -31.34 -22.77
N PRO A 31 -5.95 -30.52 -23.80
CA PRO A 31 -5.49 -30.80 -25.15
C PRO A 31 -3.96 -30.90 -25.20
N THR A 32 -3.43 -31.93 -25.88
CA THR A 32 -1.98 -32.12 -26.00
C THR A 32 -1.27 -30.91 -26.60
N ASP A 33 -1.90 -30.25 -27.59
CA ASP A 33 -1.36 -29.03 -28.19
C ASP A 33 -1.27 -27.88 -27.19
N TYR A 34 -2.25 -27.75 -26.30
CA TYR A 34 -2.22 -26.76 -25.22
C TYR A 34 -1.09 -27.05 -24.24
N VAL A 35 -0.94 -28.32 -23.81
CA VAL A 35 0.16 -28.71 -22.91
C VAL A 35 1.52 -28.38 -23.51
N ARG A 36 1.72 -28.70 -24.80
CA ARG A 36 2.95 -28.39 -25.53
C ARG A 36 3.20 -26.88 -25.61
N GLN A 37 2.18 -26.09 -25.95
CA GLN A 37 2.32 -24.64 -26.04
C GLN A 37 2.61 -24.01 -24.68
N ALA A 38 1.85 -24.42 -23.65
CA ALA A 38 1.97 -23.86 -22.31
C ALA A 38 3.32 -24.18 -21.65
N ALA A 39 3.87 -25.38 -21.89
CA ALA A 39 5.15 -25.82 -21.34
C ALA A 39 6.35 -25.56 -22.28
N SER A 40 6.19 -24.77 -23.34
CA SER A 40 7.27 -24.32 -24.23
C SER A 40 7.54 -22.82 -24.07
N SER A 41 8.77 -22.40 -24.40
CA SER A 41 9.17 -20.99 -24.28
C SER A 41 8.34 -20.12 -25.21
N GLN A 42 7.58 -19.17 -24.64
CA GLN A 42 6.80 -18.17 -25.37
C GLN A 42 7.44 -16.77 -25.28
N MET A 43 8.20 -16.51 -24.22
CA MET A 43 8.98 -15.28 -24.05
C MET A 43 10.25 -15.56 -23.22
N VAL A 44 11.26 -14.71 -23.40
CA VAL A 44 12.45 -14.69 -22.55
C VAL A 44 12.16 -13.87 -21.30
N MET A 45 12.60 -14.34 -20.15
CA MET A 45 12.59 -13.56 -18.90
C MET A 45 13.94 -12.88 -18.71
N GLU A 46 13.94 -11.69 -18.13
CA GLU A 46 15.17 -11.11 -17.62
C GLU A 46 15.72 -11.98 -16.49
N ALA A 47 16.96 -12.44 -16.65
CA ALA A 47 17.64 -13.26 -15.67
C ALA A 47 19.14 -12.96 -15.68
N ALA A 48 19.78 -13.21 -14.53
CA ALA A 48 21.22 -13.17 -14.43
C ALA A 48 21.88 -14.25 -15.30
N LEU A 49 23.12 -14.01 -15.71
CA LEU A 49 23.95 -15.07 -16.27
C LEU A 49 24.13 -16.20 -15.23
N PRO A 50 24.35 -17.45 -15.69
CA PRO A 50 24.67 -18.55 -14.79
C PRO A 50 25.85 -18.17 -13.91
N ALA A 51 25.73 -18.46 -12.61
CA ALA A 51 26.70 -18.06 -11.60
C ALA A 51 27.36 -19.30 -11.00
N LYS A 52 27.02 -19.61 -9.75
CA LYS A 52 27.61 -20.72 -8.99
C LYS A 52 27.34 -22.10 -9.61
N HIS A 53 26.17 -22.26 -10.22
CA HIS A 53 25.75 -23.48 -10.91
C HIS A 53 25.58 -23.15 -12.40
N ASP A 54 26.59 -23.48 -13.20
CA ASP A 54 26.66 -23.19 -14.64
C ASP A 54 25.78 -24.10 -15.49
N ASP A 55 25.25 -25.16 -14.89
CA ASP A 55 24.31 -26.12 -15.44
C ASP A 55 22.84 -25.76 -15.13
N VAL A 56 22.59 -24.69 -14.37
CA VAL A 56 21.25 -24.10 -14.14
C VAL A 56 21.17 -22.76 -14.87
N PHE A 57 20.49 -22.74 -16.01
CA PHE A 57 20.51 -21.60 -16.92
C PHE A 57 19.27 -21.53 -17.80
N LEU A 58 19.16 -20.43 -18.56
CA LEU A 58 17.96 -20.00 -19.28
C LEU A 58 16.79 -19.67 -18.35
N ALA A 59 16.16 -18.52 -18.61
CA ALA A 59 14.91 -18.16 -17.97
C ALA A 59 13.94 -17.74 -19.08
N ASN A 60 12.94 -18.59 -19.30
CA ASN A 60 11.88 -18.35 -20.26
C ASN A 60 10.54 -18.49 -19.55
N TYR A 61 9.50 -17.96 -20.18
CA TYR A 61 8.14 -18.09 -19.69
C TYR A 61 7.25 -18.69 -20.78
N GLY A 62 6.47 -19.69 -20.39
CA GLY A 62 5.40 -20.29 -21.18
C GLY A 62 4.04 -19.66 -20.88
N LEU A 63 2.97 -20.42 -21.03
CA LEU A 63 1.63 -19.95 -20.63
C LEU A 63 1.38 -20.23 -19.15
N GLY A 64 1.91 -19.35 -18.29
CA GLY A 64 1.79 -19.49 -16.83
C GLY A 64 2.81 -20.44 -16.22
N TRP A 65 3.97 -20.60 -16.86
CA TRP A 65 5.06 -21.49 -16.43
C TRP A 65 6.41 -20.82 -16.61
N MET A 66 7.29 -20.93 -15.64
CA MET A 66 8.72 -20.63 -15.79
C MET A 66 9.42 -21.87 -16.37
N ILE A 67 10.33 -21.64 -17.31
CA ILE A 67 10.96 -22.70 -18.11
C ILE A 67 12.46 -22.42 -18.17
N GLY A 68 13.26 -23.44 -17.89
CA GLY A 68 14.72 -23.34 -17.92
C GLY A 68 15.40 -24.69 -18.00
N SER A 69 16.73 -24.64 -18.00
CA SER A 69 17.56 -25.82 -17.76
C SER A 69 17.81 -25.96 -16.27
N TYR A 70 17.46 -27.12 -15.73
CA TYR A 70 17.89 -27.55 -14.41
C TYR A 70 18.89 -28.68 -14.60
N ARG A 71 20.18 -28.33 -14.53
CA ARG A 71 21.29 -29.30 -14.55
C ARG A 71 21.27 -30.21 -15.78
N GLY A 72 20.98 -29.62 -16.94
CA GLY A 72 20.84 -30.32 -18.22
C GLY A 72 19.45 -30.91 -18.49
N HIS A 73 18.52 -30.85 -17.54
CA HIS A 73 17.14 -31.30 -17.71
C HIS A 73 16.19 -30.14 -18.04
N TYR A 74 15.21 -30.40 -18.91
CA TYR A 74 14.19 -29.41 -19.25
C TYR A 74 13.19 -29.30 -18.10
N SER A 75 13.25 -28.18 -17.38
CA SER A 75 12.43 -27.92 -16.20
C SER A 75 11.33 -26.93 -16.50
N VAL A 76 10.13 -27.24 -16.02
CA VAL A 76 8.95 -26.38 -16.10
C VAL A 76 8.38 -26.24 -14.70
N GLU A 77 8.28 -25.02 -14.18
CA GLU A 77 7.87 -24.80 -12.81
C GLU A 77 7.05 -23.52 -12.61
N HIS A 78 6.36 -23.46 -11.46
CA HIS A 78 5.73 -22.24 -11.00
C HIS A 78 5.77 -22.16 -9.47
N GLY A 79 6.16 -21.00 -8.96
CA GLY A 79 6.12 -20.69 -7.53
C GLY A 79 4.78 -20.09 -7.12
N GLY A 80 4.53 -20.02 -5.82
CA GLY A 80 3.36 -19.31 -5.28
C GLY A 80 3.65 -18.81 -3.89
N ASN A 81 3.16 -17.60 -3.58
CA ASN A 81 3.23 -17.05 -2.25
C ASN A 81 1.94 -16.27 -1.95
N ILE A 82 1.34 -16.55 -0.81
CA ILE A 82 0.24 -15.79 -0.22
C ILE A 82 0.47 -15.73 1.29
N ASN A 83 -0.22 -14.84 2.00
CA ASN A 83 -0.05 -14.62 3.44
C ASN A 83 -0.01 -15.95 4.22
N GLY A 84 1.16 -16.28 4.76
CA GLY A 84 1.38 -17.48 5.57
C GLY A 84 1.75 -18.75 4.80
N PHE A 85 1.80 -18.74 3.46
CA PHE A 85 2.03 -19.94 2.65
C PHE A 85 2.95 -19.69 1.45
N SER A 86 3.85 -20.63 1.22
CA SER A 86 4.70 -20.66 0.01
C SER A 86 4.62 -22.04 -0.65
N ALA A 87 4.66 -22.07 -1.97
CA ALA A 87 4.53 -23.29 -2.78
C ALA A 87 5.49 -23.28 -3.97
N ASN A 88 5.86 -24.48 -4.42
CA ASN A 88 6.51 -24.70 -5.70
C ASN A 88 5.95 -25.98 -6.33
N VAL A 89 5.67 -25.91 -7.63
CA VAL A 89 5.33 -27.06 -8.46
C VAL A 89 6.27 -27.09 -9.64
N ALA A 90 6.87 -28.25 -9.92
CA ALA A 90 7.80 -28.43 -11.01
C ALA A 90 7.55 -29.77 -11.71
N PHE A 91 7.80 -29.82 -13.01
CA PHE A 91 7.81 -31.05 -13.77
C PHE A 91 8.87 -31.03 -14.87
N PHE A 92 9.34 -32.22 -15.21
CA PHE A 92 10.41 -32.48 -16.17
C PHE A 92 9.83 -33.41 -17.24
N PRO A 93 9.27 -32.85 -18.33
CA PRO A 93 8.52 -33.62 -19.32
C PRO A 93 9.32 -34.79 -19.90
N SER A 94 10.60 -34.57 -20.21
CA SER A 94 11.49 -35.59 -20.78
C SER A 94 11.82 -36.71 -19.80
N ASP A 95 11.81 -36.42 -18.49
CA ASP A 95 12.18 -37.36 -17.42
C ASP A 95 10.96 -38.02 -16.77
N LYS A 96 9.75 -37.61 -17.17
CA LYS A 96 8.47 -38.04 -16.58
C LYS A 96 8.40 -37.85 -15.06
N LEU A 97 9.01 -36.77 -14.57
CA LEU A 97 9.09 -36.43 -13.15
C LEU A 97 8.22 -35.22 -12.85
N GLY A 98 7.50 -35.26 -11.73
CA GLY A 98 6.72 -34.14 -11.19
C GLY A 98 6.91 -34.04 -9.68
N ILE A 99 7.06 -32.81 -9.20
CA ILE A 99 7.37 -32.49 -7.80
C ILE A 99 6.43 -31.38 -7.34
N VAL A 100 5.84 -31.56 -6.15
CA VAL A 100 5.01 -30.55 -5.48
C VAL A 100 5.53 -30.38 -4.07
N VAL A 101 5.83 -29.14 -3.68
CA VAL A 101 6.20 -28.80 -2.31
C VAL A 101 5.35 -27.63 -1.84
N LEU A 102 4.63 -27.82 -0.73
CA LEU A 102 3.76 -26.83 -0.12
C LEU A 102 4.23 -26.57 1.31
N THR A 103 4.24 -25.31 1.72
CA THR A 103 4.67 -24.91 3.08
C THR A 103 3.73 -23.85 3.64
N ASN A 104 3.48 -23.93 4.95
CA ASN A 104 2.75 -22.96 5.75
C ASN A 104 3.72 -21.96 6.40
N GLN A 105 4.60 -21.39 5.59
CA GLN A 105 5.55 -20.36 6.00
C GLN A 105 5.58 -19.26 4.95
N ASN A 106 5.34 -18.02 5.36
CA ASN A 106 5.29 -16.87 4.46
C ASN A 106 6.68 -16.55 3.86
N GLY A 107 6.76 -16.35 2.54
CA GLY A 107 8.00 -15.95 1.86
C GLY A 107 9.14 -16.96 2.02
N SER A 108 8.80 -18.25 2.15
CA SER A 108 9.77 -19.30 2.41
C SER A 108 10.50 -19.72 1.14
N LYS A 109 11.83 -19.88 1.24
CA LYS A 109 12.66 -20.51 0.18
C LYS A 109 12.53 -22.04 0.18
N VAL A 110 11.99 -22.63 1.26
CA VAL A 110 11.93 -24.10 1.47
C VAL A 110 11.32 -24.84 0.28
N PRO A 111 10.18 -24.42 -0.32
CA PRO A 111 9.60 -25.14 -1.44
C PRO A 111 10.58 -25.39 -2.59
N THR A 112 11.27 -24.34 -3.06
CA THR A 112 12.24 -24.46 -4.16
C THR A 112 13.46 -25.29 -3.75
N LEU A 113 14.01 -25.08 -2.55
CA LEU A 113 15.19 -25.84 -2.10
C LEU A 113 14.91 -27.34 -1.97
N VAL A 114 13.72 -27.69 -1.47
CA VAL A 114 13.27 -29.08 -1.37
C VAL A 114 12.97 -29.65 -2.75
N THR A 115 12.33 -28.89 -3.66
CA THR A 115 12.13 -29.31 -5.05
C THR A 115 13.46 -29.66 -5.72
N ASN A 116 14.46 -28.78 -5.62
CA ASN A 116 15.79 -29.01 -6.20
C ASN A 116 16.47 -30.25 -5.59
N SER A 117 16.41 -30.40 -4.26
CA SER A 117 16.97 -31.56 -3.57
C SER A 117 16.30 -32.87 -4.00
N ILE A 118 14.98 -32.87 -4.19
CA ILE A 118 14.24 -34.04 -4.70
C ILE A 118 14.61 -34.29 -6.17
N ALA A 119 14.70 -33.24 -7.00
CA ALA A 119 15.07 -33.35 -8.40
C ALA A 119 16.47 -33.97 -8.55
N ASP A 120 17.46 -33.52 -7.78
CA ASP A 120 18.81 -34.09 -7.78
C ASP A 120 18.79 -35.60 -7.50
N VAL A 121 18.04 -36.05 -6.49
CA VAL A 121 17.90 -37.47 -6.15
C VAL A 121 17.21 -38.25 -7.28
N MET A 122 16.08 -37.74 -7.77
CA MET A 122 15.24 -38.45 -8.75
C MET A 122 15.89 -38.52 -10.14
N LEU A 123 16.65 -37.50 -10.51
CA LEU A 123 17.42 -37.43 -11.76
C LEU A 123 18.81 -38.08 -11.63
N LYS A 124 19.14 -38.64 -10.46
CA LYS A 124 20.41 -39.32 -10.14
C LYS A 124 21.64 -38.43 -10.36
N LEU A 125 21.51 -37.16 -10.02
CA LEU A 125 22.57 -36.17 -10.12
C LEU A 125 23.43 -36.16 -8.84
N LYS A 126 24.60 -35.54 -8.93
CA LYS A 126 25.41 -35.24 -7.74
C LYS A 126 24.62 -34.26 -6.85
N LEU A 127 24.35 -34.65 -5.61
CA LEU A 127 23.58 -33.83 -4.67
C LEU A 127 24.30 -32.50 -4.37
N ILE A 128 23.54 -31.42 -4.39
CA ILE A 128 23.95 -30.10 -3.91
C ILE A 128 23.27 -29.86 -2.56
N ASP A 129 24.00 -29.31 -1.58
CA ASP A 129 23.42 -28.88 -0.31
C ASP A 129 22.71 -27.52 -0.49
N TRP A 130 21.58 -27.54 -1.19
CA TRP A 130 20.80 -26.34 -1.50
C TRP A 130 20.44 -25.53 -0.24
N ASN A 131 20.13 -26.23 0.86
CA ASN A 131 19.79 -25.58 2.13
C ASN A 131 21.00 -24.91 2.77
N GLY A 132 22.15 -25.59 2.81
CA GLY A 132 23.40 -25.01 3.32
C GLY A 132 23.84 -23.79 2.51
N GLU A 133 23.76 -23.86 1.18
CA GLU A 133 24.08 -22.74 0.30
C GLU A 133 23.16 -21.54 0.53
N ALA A 134 21.84 -21.75 0.54
CA ALA A 134 20.88 -20.68 0.80
C ALA A 134 21.03 -20.07 2.20
N THR A 135 21.41 -20.88 3.19
CA THR A 135 21.71 -20.42 4.55
C THR A 135 22.94 -19.53 4.57
N ALA A 136 24.02 -19.92 3.89
CA ALA A 136 25.24 -19.14 3.80
C ALA A 136 24.99 -17.79 3.11
N GLU A 137 24.29 -17.78 1.96
CA GLU A 137 23.89 -16.56 1.26
C GLU A 137 23.05 -15.63 2.14
N THR A 138 22.10 -16.19 2.90
CA THR A 138 21.26 -15.40 3.81
C THR A 138 22.08 -14.81 4.95
N MET A 139 23.06 -15.55 5.49
CA MET A 139 23.97 -15.04 6.52
C MET A 139 24.86 -13.92 5.98
N GLU A 140 25.41 -14.06 4.77
CA GLU A 140 26.21 -13.01 4.13
C GLU A 140 25.37 -11.77 3.82
N ALA A 141 24.19 -11.93 3.25
CA ALA A 141 23.27 -10.82 3.01
C ALA A 141 22.89 -10.10 4.31
N ASN A 142 22.68 -10.84 5.41
CA ASN A 142 22.38 -10.24 6.71
C ASN A 142 23.58 -9.51 7.34
N LYS A 143 24.81 -10.01 7.12
CA LYS A 143 26.03 -9.28 7.50
C LYS A 143 26.16 -7.98 6.70
N ALA A 144 26.01 -8.05 5.38
CA ALA A 144 26.04 -6.89 4.50
C ALA A 144 24.93 -5.88 4.84
N LYS A 145 23.71 -6.32 5.15
CA LYS A 145 22.60 -5.45 5.60
C LYS A 145 22.84 -4.80 6.95
N LYS A 146 23.57 -5.45 7.88
CA LYS A 146 24.02 -4.78 9.11
C LYS A 146 25.05 -3.69 8.84
N GLU A 147 25.75 -3.75 7.71
CA GLU A 147 26.69 -2.72 7.24
C GLU A 147 26.04 -1.69 6.30
N VAL A 148 24.84 -1.95 5.75
CA VAL A 148 24.04 -0.94 5.07
C VAL A 148 23.69 0.14 6.07
N LYS A 149 24.28 1.33 5.85
CA LYS A 149 24.18 2.53 6.68
C LYS A 149 22.77 2.69 7.26
N LYS A 150 22.61 2.49 8.58
CA LYS A 150 21.55 3.18 9.33
C LYS A 150 21.59 4.64 8.89
N LEU A 151 20.44 5.21 8.51
CA LEU A 151 20.37 6.63 8.18
C LEU A 151 21.05 7.41 9.32
N PRO A 152 21.99 8.32 9.01
CA PRO A 152 22.72 9.05 10.04
C PRO A 152 21.70 9.80 10.91
N VAL A 153 21.60 9.41 12.17
CA VAL A 153 20.72 10.07 13.14
C VAL A 153 21.41 11.35 13.60
N ILE A 154 20.84 12.50 13.26
CA ILE A 154 21.31 13.78 13.76
C ILE A 154 20.78 13.95 15.18
N GLN A 155 21.68 13.86 16.15
CA GLN A 155 21.32 13.98 17.56
C GLN A 155 20.98 15.42 17.94
N ASN A 156 20.23 15.58 19.05
CA ASN A 156 19.89 16.87 19.67
C ASN A 156 19.07 17.80 18.76
N THR A 157 18.21 17.23 17.94
CA THR A 157 17.18 17.95 17.19
C THR A 157 15.83 17.83 17.89
N SER A 158 14.90 18.70 17.51
CA SER A 158 13.50 18.66 17.90
C SER A 158 12.63 18.76 16.64
N PRO A 159 11.35 18.36 16.72
CA PRO A 159 10.37 18.72 15.69
C PRO A 159 10.42 20.24 15.42
N SER A 160 10.32 20.63 14.14
CA SER A 160 10.34 22.04 13.74
C SER A 160 9.09 22.80 14.23
N HIS A 161 8.01 22.07 14.53
CA HIS A 161 6.73 22.59 15.02
C HIS A 161 6.35 21.94 16.36
N PRO A 162 5.41 22.53 17.12
CA PRO A 162 4.71 21.82 18.18
C PRO A 162 4.03 20.53 17.67
N LEU A 163 4.03 19.45 18.45
CA LEU A 163 3.48 18.15 18.02
C LEU A 163 2.03 18.23 17.50
N LYS A 164 1.21 19.12 18.08
CA LYS A 164 -0.17 19.36 17.65
C LYS A 164 -0.29 19.80 16.18
N ASP A 165 0.75 20.41 15.60
CA ASP A 165 0.73 20.93 14.23
C ASP A 165 0.99 19.82 13.19
N TYR A 166 1.39 18.62 13.62
CA TYR A 166 1.53 17.42 12.78
C TYR A 166 0.25 16.56 12.77
N VAL A 167 -0.74 16.90 13.61
CA VAL A 167 -2.02 16.18 13.69
C VAL A 167 -2.86 16.50 12.45
N GLY A 168 -3.43 15.47 11.83
CA GLY A 168 -4.28 15.64 10.65
C GLY A 168 -4.52 14.34 9.90
N SER A 169 -5.38 14.42 8.88
CA SER A 169 -5.60 13.35 7.91
C SER A 169 -4.70 13.58 6.70
N PHE A 170 -3.96 12.57 6.25
CA PHE A 170 -3.07 12.64 5.10
C PHE A 170 -3.43 11.53 4.10
N GLU A 171 -3.61 11.86 2.83
CA GLU A 171 -4.18 10.96 1.84
C GLU A 171 -3.23 10.70 0.67
N ASN A 172 -3.18 9.44 0.24
CA ASN A 172 -2.63 9.03 -1.04
C ASN A 172 -3.68 8.18 -1.78
N PRO A 173 -3.96 8.42 -3.08
CA PRO A 173 -4.98 7.69 -3.82
C PRO A 173 -4.81 6.17 -3.88
N ALA A 174 -3.57 5.65 -3.81
CA ALA A 174 -3.28 4.22 -3.87
C ALA A 174 -3.24 3.55 -2.49
N TYR A 175 -2.88 4.29 -1.45
CA TYR A 175 -2.62 3.75 -0.10
C TYR A 175 -3.66 4.18 0.95
N GLY A 176 -4.56 5.09 0.61
CA GLY A 176 -5.63 5.55 1.49
C GLY A 176 -5.20 6.71 2.40
N ILE A 177 -5.84 6.79 3.56
CA ILE A 177 -5.74 7.94 4.48
C ILE A 177 -5.06 7.50 5.78
N PHE A 178 -4.03 8.24 6.21
CA PHE A 178 -3.48 8.18 7.55
C PHE A 178 -4.04 9.28 8.41
N ASN A 179 -4.48 8.91 9.62
CA ASN A 179 -4.87 9.87 10.63
C ASN A 179 -3.76 9.93 11.66
N VAL A 180 -3.06 11.05 11.74
CA VAL A 180 -2.08 11.34 12.78
C VAL A 180 -2.82 12.00 13.93
N ARG A 181 -2.68 11.44 15.13
CA ARG A 181 -3.33 11.90 16.36
C ARG A 181 -2.28 12.16 17.43
N LEU A 182 -2.57 13.07 18.35
CA LEU A 182 -1.76 13.31 19.52
C LEU A 182 -2.41 12.63 20.72
N GLU A 183 -1.75 11.62 21.28
CA GLU A 183 -2.19 10.87 22.46
C GLU A 183 -0.99 10.80 23.43
N ASP A 184 -1.20 11.06 24.73
CA ASP A 184 -0.13 10.99 25.76
C ASP A 184 1.15 11.76 25.39
N ASN A 185 0.99 12.93 24.75
CA ASN A 185 2.08 13.79 24.27
C ASN A 185 2.99 13.11 23.22
N ALA A 186 2.47 12.12 22.50
CA ALA A 186 3.13 11.43 21.41
C ALA A 186 2.22 11.34 20.18
N LEU A 187 2.83 11.32 19.00
CA LEU A 187 2.10 11.17 17.75
C LEU A 187 1.80 9.70 17.49
N HIS A 188 0.56 9.40 17.17
CA HIS A 188 0.09 8.06 16.87
C HIS A 188 -0.63 8.05 15.53
N THR A 189 -0.58 6.90 14.85
CA THR A 189 -1.40 6.64 13.67
C THR A 189 -1.84 5.19 13.64
N VAL A 190 -2.71 4.87 12.68
CA VAL A 190 -3.15 3.50 12.39
C VAL A 190 -2.81 3.21 10.94
N PHE A 191 -2.09 2.12 10.72
CA PHE A 191 -1.72 1.66 9.38
C PHE A 191 -2.22 0.22 9.23
N GLY A 192 -3.21 0.01 8.38
CA GLY A 192 -3.97 -1.24 8.38
C GLY A 192 -4.65 -1.47 9.74
N ASP A 193 -4.37 -2.61 10.37
CA ASP A 193 -4.91 -2.97 11.70
C ASP A 193 -3.92 -2.66 12.85
N GLU A 194 -2.75 -2.09 12.55
CA GLU A 194 -1.71 -1.83 13.55
C GLU A 194 -1.76 -0.40 14.08
N LYS A 195 -1.71 -0.26 15.41
CA LYS A 195 -1.46 1.03 16.07
C LYS A 195 0.04 1.31 16.02
N ILE A 196 0.40 2.50 15.56
CA ILE A 196 1.79 2.94 15.41
C ILE A 196 2.03 4.17 16.29
N LEU A 197 3.15 4.17 17.02
CA LEU A 197 3.74 5.33 17.66
C LEU A 197 4.77 5.96 16.71
N LEU A 198 4.62 7.23 16.37
CA LEU A 198 5.59 7.99 15.60
C LEU A 198 6.61 8.61 16.56
N LYS A 199 7.73 7.93 16.76
CA LYS A 199 8.79 8.39 17.65
C LYS A 199 9.69 9.38 16.92
N HIS A 200 9.84 10.59 17.45
CA HIS A 200 10.74 11.60 16.85
C HIS A 200 12.16 11.03 16.69
N MET A 201 12.73 11.23 15.50
CA MET A 201 14.09 10.81 15.14
C MET A 201 14.99 12.02 14.95
N TYR A 202 14.66 12.93 14.02
CA TYR A 202 15.29 14.23 13.87
C TYR A 202 14.46 15.21 13.04
N TYR A 203 14.44 16.50 13.41
CA TYR A 203 13.61 17.51 12.75
C TYR A 203 12.16 16.98 12.59
N ASP A 204 11.62 17.03 11.38
CA ASP A 204 10.27 16.59 11.03
C ASP A 204 10.21 15.10 10.62
N VAL A 205 11.22 14.33 11.04
CA VAL A 205 11.38 12.90 10.72
C VAL A 205 11.07 12.02 11.94
N PHE A 206 10.20 11.05 11.74
CA PHE A 206 9.69 10.14 12.76
C PHE A 206 9.90 8.68 12.36
N ASP A 207 10.26 7.87 13.35
CA ASP A 207 10.46 6.43 13.28
C ASP A 207 9.18 5.73 13.79
N PRO A 208 8.43 5.05 12.90
CA PRO A 208 7.20 4.38 13.26
C PRO A 208 7.49 3.12 14.09
N LYS A 209 6.88 3.02 15.26
CA LYS A 209 6.93 1.85 16.16
C LYS A 209 5.57 1.20 16.22
N SER A 210 5.44 -0.02 15.71
CA SER A 210 4.24 -0.83 15.94
C SER A 210 4.07 -1.08 17.43
N ILE A 211 2.83 -0.98 17.90
CA ILE A 211 2.43 -1.22 19.28
C ILE A 211 1.76 -2.58 19.34
N ASP A 212 2.27 -3.47 20.17
CA ASP A 212 1.68 -4.80 20.35
C ASP A 212 0.33 -4.74 21.10
N LYS A 213 -0.36 -5.88 21.18
CA LYS A 213 -1.64 -6.01 21.88
C LYS A 213 -1.60 -5.65 23.38
N ASN A 214 -0.41 -5.58 23.98
CA ASN A 214 -0.20 -5.23 25.37
C ASN A 214 0.17 -3.74 25.54
N GLY A 215 0.21 -2.97 24.45
CA GLY A 215 0.58 -1.55 24.49
C GLY A 215 2.09 -1.30 24.43
N VAL A 216 2.92 -2.31 24.15
CA VAL A 216 4.38 -2.17 24.10
C VAL A 216 4.82 -1.80 22.69
N ALA A 217 5.49 -0.66 22.56
CA ALA A 217 6.07 -0.21 21.30
C ALA A 217 7.35 -1.00 20.96
N ASP A 218 7.52 -1.37 19.69
CA ASP A 218 8.77 -1.96 19.20
C ASP A 218 9.98 -1.04 19.49
N THR A 219 11.11 -1.66 19.81
CA THR A 219 12.37 -0.98 20.11
C THR A 219 13.34 -1.01 18.94
N ALA A 220 13.14 -1.88 17.95
CA ALA A 220 13.95 -1.93 16.74
C ALA A 220 13.70 -0.69 15.88
N GLN A 221 14.76 -0.14 15.27
CA GLN A 221 14.63 0.96 14.30
C GLN A 221 13.90 0.44 13.06
N SER A 222 12.86 1.15 12.61
CA SER A 222 12.15 0.78 11.40
C SER A 222 12.98 1.08 10.15
N ASN A 223 12.81 0.29 9.11
CA ASN A 223 13.34 0.60 7.78
C ASN A 223 12.47 1.62 7.03
N VAL A 224 11.24 1.84 7.51
CA VAL A 224 10.30 2.82 6.98
C VAL A 224 10.37 4.08 7.83
N ILE A 225 10.47 5.24 7.19
CA ILE A 225 10.61 6.54 7.85
C ILE A 225 9.49 7.48 7.40
N PHE A 226 8.92 8.22 8.34
CA PHE A 226 7.88 9.21 8.11
C PHE A 226 8.51 10.59 8.17
N ASN A 227 8.48 11.34 7.06
CA ASN A 227 9.01 12.70 6.99
C ASN A 227 7.90 13.69 6.67
N PHE A 228 7.63 14.63 7.58
CA PHE A 228 6.62 15.66 7.38
C PHE A 228 7.21 16.86 6.64
N TYR A 229 6.48 17.37 5.66
CA TYR A 229 6.88 18.56 4.91
C TYR A 229 5.94 19.73 5.22
N SER A 230 6.54 20.91 5.32
CA SER A 230 5.80 22.17 5.40
C SER A 230 5.59 22.78 4.02
N GLY A 231 4.45 23.46 3.86
CA GLY A 231 4.20 24.35 2.73
C GLY A 231 4.95 25.68 2.85
N VAL A 232 4.80 26.51 1.82
CA VAL A 232 5.38 27.88 1.79
C VAL A 232 4.79 28.81 2.86
N ASP A 233 3.63 28.45 3.41
CA ASP A 233 2.98 29.13 4.53
C ASP A 233 3.53 28.68 5.90
N GLY A 234 4.48 27.75 5.92
CA GLY A 234 5.10 27.21 7.11
C GLY A 234 4.25 26.17 7.85
N LYS A 235 3.11 25.74 7.31
CA LYS A 235 2.25 24.70 7.91
C LYS A 235 2.56 23.33 7.33
N ILE A 236 2.41 22.27 8.14
CA ILE A 236 2.52 20.89 7.67
C ILE A 236 1.47 20.65 6.58
N ASN A 237 1.91 20.14 5.41
CA ASN A 237 1.04 19.91 4.26
C ASN A 237 1.11 18.48 3.71
N SER A 238 2.09 17.67 4.11
CA SER A 238 2.25 16.32 3.59
C SER A 238 3.15 15.45 4.46
N ILE A 239 3.02 14.14 4.30
CA ILE A 239 3.92 13.12 4.85
C ILE A 239 4.53 12.36 3.67
N VAL A 240 5.84 12.18 3.71
CA VAL A 240 6.59 11.41 2.73
C VAL A 240 7.12 10.16 3.41
N ILE A 241 6.80 9.00 2.84
CA ILE A 241 7.18 7.69 3.35
C ILE A 241 8.00 6.95 2.30
N PHE A 242 9.17 6.46 2.71
CA PHE A 242 9.96 5.53 1.90
C PHE A 242 9.55 4.11 2.29
N LEU A 243 8.75 3.46 1.43
CA LEU A 243 8.33 2.08 1.64
C LEU A 243 9.45 1.14 1.18
N ASP A 244 9.67 0.05 1.93
CA ASP A 244 10.68 -0.94 1.60
C ASP A 244 10.51 -1.45 0.15
N GLY A 245 11.53 -1.27 -0.68
CA GLY A 245 11.55 -1.68 -2.08
C GLY A 245 11.07 -0.63 -3.10
N SER A 246 10.63 0.56 -2.68
CA SER A 246 10.31 1.64 -3.61
C SER A 246 11.54 2.51 -3.92
N GLU A 247 11.84 2.72 -5.20
CA GLU A 247 12.89 3.68 -5.62
C GLU A 247 12.45 5.14 -5.40
N LYS A 248 11.14 5.36 -5.28
CA LYS A 248 10.54 6.69 -5.10
C LYS A 248 9.79 6.75 -3.78
N PRO A 249 9.86 7.89 -3.06
CA PRO A 249 9.03 8.10 -1.89
C PRO A 249 7.54 8.16 -2.27
N VAL A 250 6.69 7.70 -1.37
CA VAL A 250 5.24 7.85 -1.45
C VAL A 250 4.83 9.09 -0.67
N VAL A 251 4.07 9.98 -1.31
CA VAL A 251 3.60 11.24 -0.72
C VAL A 251 2.13 11.11 -0.32
N PHE A 252 1.81 11.56 0.89
CA PHE A 252 0.46 11.67 1.42
C PHE A 252 0.17 13.14 1.70
N ASP A 253 -0.72 13.75 0.94
CA ASP A 253 -1.06 15.16 1.08
C ASP A 253 -2.03 15.36 2.25
N LEU A 254 -1.89 16.45 3.01
CA LEU A 254 -2.82 16.82 4.05
C LEU A 254 -4.21 16.96 3.43
N LYS A 255 -5.12 16.11 3.86
CA LYS A 255 -6.53 16.12 3.53
C LYS A 255 -7.22 17.12 4.46
N PRO A 256 -7.80 18.21 3.93
CA PRO A 256 -8.54 19.16 4.74
C PRO A 256 -9.69 18.43 5.45
N GLU A 257 -9.82 18.60 6.77
CA GLU A 257 -11.01 18.15 7.48
C GLU A 257 -12.20 18.97 6.99
N ILE A 258 -13.09 18.32 6.23
CA ILE A 258 -14.39 18.90 5.91
C ILE A 258 -15.22 18.80 7.19
N LYS A 259 -15.28 19.91 7.94
CA LYS A 259 -16.19 20.00 9.08
C LYS A 259 -17.62 19.78 8.57
N THR A 260 -18.39 19.01 9.31
CA THR A 260 -19.82 18.83 9.02
C THR A 260 -20.61 19.38 10.20
N LEU A 261 -21.58 20.24 9.92
CA LEU A 261 -22.51 20.73 10.93
C LEU A 261 -23.76 19.86 10.91
N SER A 262 -24.42 19.75 12.07
CA SER A 262 -25.70 19.06 12.14
C SER A 262 -26.74 19.74 11.25
N LEU A 263 -27.66 18.97 10.66
CA LEU A 263 -28.78 19.50 9.87
C LEU A 263 -29.55 20.61 10.59
N LYS A 264 -29.76 20.45 11.90
CA LYS A 264 -30.45 21.44 12.74
C LYS A 264 -29.76 22.80 12.76
N ILE A 265 -28.42 22.83 12.77
CA ILE A 265 -27.64 24.07 12.71
C ILE A 265 -27.80 24.68 11.31
N LEU A 266 -27.64 23.87 10.26
CA LEU A 266 -27.71 24.36 8.88
C LEU A 266 -29.11 24.90 8.53
N GLU A 267 -30.18 24.26 9.00
CA GLU A 267 -31.56 24.71 8.83
C GLU A 267 -31.81 26.09 9.44
N ASN A 268 -31.15 26.43 10.56
CA ASN A 268 -31.26 27.76 11.18
C ASN A 268 -30.61 28.87 10.34
N LEU A 269 -29.71 28.50 9.41
CA LEU A 269 -29.03 29.43 8.51
C LEU A 269 -29.76 29.61 7.17
N VAL A 270 -30.77 28.79 6.87
CA VAL A 270 -31.57 28.89 5.64
C VAL A 270 -32.50 30.10 5.70
N GLY A 271 -32.46 30.93 4.67
CA GLY A 271 -33.25 32.15 4.61
C GLY A 271 -32.96 33.02 3.42
N ASP A 272 -33.76 34.08 3.30
CA ASP A 272 -33.53 35.17 2.38
C ASP A 272 -32.85 36.31 3.15
N TYR A 273 -31.71 36.76 2.63
CA TYR A 273 -30.84 37.78 3.21
C TYR A 273 -30.69 38.95 2.24
N MET A 274 -30.13 40.06 2.74
CA MET A 274 -29.79 41.23 1.93
C MET A 274 -28.31 41.54 2.13
N MET A 275 -27.58 41.72 1.03
CA MET A 275 -26.23 42.30 1.03
C MET A 275 -26.34 43.69 0.39
N GLY A 276 -26.32 44.75 1.19
CA GLY A 276 -26.75 46.09 0.74
C GLY A 276 -28.17 46.08 0.15
N GLN A 277 -28.30 46.32 -1.15
CA GLN A 277 -29.58 46.27 -1.89
C GLN A 277 -29.77 44.97 -2.69
N THR A 278 -28.80 44.06 -2.67
CA THR A 278 -28.83 42.82 -3.44
C THR A 278 -29.43 41.70 -2.58
N PRO A 279 -30.54 41.07 -3.00
CA PRO A 279 -31.08 39.93 -2.28
C PRO A 279 -30.17 38.71 -2.45
N VAL A 280 -30.01 37.93 -1.38
CA VAL A 280 -29.17 36.74 -1.34
C VAL A 280 -29.98 35.60 -0.75
N LYS A 281 -30.07 34.48 -1.46
CA LYS A 281 -30.82 33.32 -1.00
C LYS A 281 -29.88 32.23 -0.50
N VAL A 282 -30.11 31.76 0.71
CA VAL A 282 -29.37 30.65 1.31
C VAL A 282 -30.34 29.47 1.50
N TYR A 283 -29.97 28.31 0.98
CA TYR A 283 -30.82 27.11 1.03
C TYR A 283 -29.99 25.83 1.07
N LEU A 284 -30.63 24.72 1.42
CA LEU A 284 -29.98 23.41 1.49
C LEU A 284 -30.24 22.58 0.22
N LYS A 285 -29.21 21.86 -0.24
CA LYS A 285 -29.35 20.68 -1.10
C LYS A 285 -28.73 19.49 -0.37
N GLY A 286 -29.56 18.60 0.15
CA GLY A 286 -29.10 17.56 1.08
C GLY A 286 -28.58 18.20 2.37
N ASN A 287 -27.34 17.89 2.76
CA ASN A 287 -26.68 18.44 3.95
C ASN A 287 -25.68 19.57 3.64
N VAL A 288 -25.80 20.22 2.48
CA VAL A 288 -24.87 21.27 2.04
C VAL A 288 -25.63 22.57 1.81
N LEU A 289 -25.12 23.67 2.38
CA LEU A 289 -25.64 25.01 2.15
C LEU A 289 -25.20 25.52 0.78
N PHE A 290 -26.14 26.16 0.09
CA PHE A 290 -25.95 26.85 -1.17
C PHE A 290 -26.28 28.32 -0.99
N VAL A 291 -25.48 29.18 -1.61
CA VAL A 291 -25.68 30.62 -1.65
C VAL A 291 -25.97 31.03 -3.09
N SER A 292 -27.08 31.73 -3.31
CA SER A 292 -27.48 32.25 -4.62
C SER A 292 -27.63 33.76 -4.56
N VAL A 293 -26.93 34.43 -5.49
CA VAL A 293 -27.01 35.87 -5.72
C VAL A 293 -27.55 36.08 -7.13
N PRO A 294 -28.55 36.96 -7.36
CA PRO A 294 -29.11 37.20 -8.68
C PRO A 294 -28.03 37.56 -9.71
N GLY A 295 -28.09 36.92 -10.88
CA GLY A 295 -27.12 37.11 -11.96
C GLY A 295 -25.80 36.34 -11.78
N GLN A 296 -25.66 35.54 -10.72
CA GLN A 296 -24.51 34.67 -10.48
C GLN A 296 -24.93 33.20 -10.43
N PRO A 297 -23.99 32.24 -10.64
CA PRO A 297 -24.25 30.85 -10.36
C PRO A 297 -24.56 30.63 -8.87
N GLU A 298 -25.24 29.54 -8.56
CA GLU A 298 -25.35 29.07 -7.18
C GLU A 298 -24.00 28.52 -6.69
N TYR A 299 -23.61 28.89 -5.48
CA TYR A 299 -22.34 28.48 -4.89
C TYR A 299 -22.58 27.41 -3.84
N GLU A 300 -22.01 26.22 -4.07
CA GLU A 300 -21.85 25.21 -3.03
C GLU A 300 -20.87 25.73 -1.97
N THR A 301 -21.19 25.49 -0.69
CA THR A 301 -20.35 25.95 0.42
C THR A 301 -19.58 24.82 1.10
N VAL A 302 -18.45 25.17 1.72
CA VAL A 302 -17.64 24.28 2.56
C VAL A 302 -17.57 24.89 3.96
N VAL A 303 -17.90 24.11 4.99
CA VAL A 303 -17.88 24.56 6.38
C VAL A 303 -16.45 24.90 6.81
N VAL A 304 -16.24 26.11 7.31
CA VAL A 304 -14.99 26.53 7.97
C VAL A 304 -15.13 26.42 9.48
N ASP A 305 -16.26 26.89 10.01
CA ASP A 305 -16.69 26.77 11.40
C ASP A 305 -18.24 26.83 11.49
N GLU A 306 -18.81 26.93 12.69
CA GLU A 306 -20.26 26.94 12.91
C GLU A 306 -21.01 28.10 12.21
N THR A 307 -20.30 29.17 11.88
CA THR A 307 -20.85 30.42 11.31
C THR A 307 -20.24 30.83 9.98
N THR A 308 -19.09 30.29 9.62
CA THR A 308 -18.32 30.68 8.43
C THR A 308 -18.24 29.54 7.42
N PHE A 309 -18.48 29.86 6.16
CA PHE A 309 -18.49 28.91 5.06
C PHE A 309 -17.77 29.47 3.84
N ASP A 310 -16.83 28.71 3.28
CA ASP A 310 -16.14 29.05 2.04
C ASP A 310 -16.99 28.72 0.82
N LEU A 311 -16.89 29.51 -0.24
CA LEU A 311 -17.50 29.20 -1.52
C LEU A 311 -16.60 28.26 -2.32
N LYS A 312 -17.04 27.01 -2.53
CA LYS A 312 -16.20 25.89 -3.00
C LYS A 312 -15.42 26.17 -4.29
N ILE A 313 -15.98 26.96 -5.19
CA ILE A 313 -15.38 27.29 -6.50
C ILE A 313 -14.70 28.67 -6.55
N LEU A 314 -14.79 29.47 -5.48
CA LEU A 314 -14.22 30.81 -5.40
C LEU A 314 -13.19 30.90 -4.26
N LYS A 315 -11.91 30.73 -4.59
CA LYS A 315 -10.83 30.82 -3.60
C LYS A 315 -10.77 32.22 -2.98
N GLY A 316 -10.75 32.28 -1.64
CA GLY A 316 -10.68 33.52 -0.87
C GLY A 316 -12.04 34.21 -0.67
N PHE A 317 -13.15 33.55 -1.03
CA PHE A 317 -14.50 34.04 -0.81
C PHE A 317 -15.21 33.17 0.23
N SER A 318 -15.82 33.81 1.22
CA SER A 318 -16.55 33.15 2.30
C SER A 318 -17.82 33.93 2.63
N VAL A 319 -18.80 33.24 3.22
CA VAL A 319 -19.97 33.84 3.86
C VAL A 319 -19.92 33.57 5.35
N LYS A 320 -20.22 34.59 6.15
CA LYS A 320 -20.29 34.51 7.61
C LYS A 320 -21.67 34.92 8.09
N PHE A 321 -22.28 34.06 8.90
CA PHE A 321 -23.58 34.27 9.53
C PHE A 321 -23.38 34.92 10.91
N GLU A 322 -24.03 36.05 11.15
CA GLU A 322 -23.87 36.81 12.41
C GLU A 322 -25.04 36.54 13.37
N ASN A 323 -24.75 36.45 14.68
CA ASN A 323 -25.74 36.25 15.76
C ASN A 323 -26.61 34.98 15.67
N PRO A 324 -26.05 33.75 15.53
CA PRO A 324 -26.81 32.50 15.47
C PRO A 324 -27.56 32.11 16.75
N GLU A 325 -27.22 32.69 17.91
CA GLU A 325 -27.78 32.28 19.20
C GLU A 325 -29.19 32.84 19.49
N LYS A 326 -29.73 33.75 18.66
CA LYS A 326 -31.04 34.40 18.88
C LYS A 326 -32.15 33.94 17.91
N GLY A 327 -32.15 32.66 17.53
CA GLY A 327 -33.14 32.10 16.63
C GLY A 327 -32.71 32.16 15.16
N LYS A 328 -33.64 32.42 14.23
CA LYS A 328 -33.34 32.45 12.80
C LYS A 328 -32.35 33.58 12.50
N VAL A 329 -31.24 33.25 11.83
CA VAL A 329 -30.20 34.24 11.49
C VAL A 329 -30.74 35.23 10.48
N ASN A 330 -30.54 36.52 10.74
CA ASN A 330 -31.05 37.60 9.89
C ASN A 330 -29.93 38.46 9.27
N GLU A 331 -28.66 38.16 9.56
CA GLU A 331 -27.52 38.92 9.06
C GLU A 331 -26.47 37.99 8.44
N LEU A 332 -26.02 38.34 7.24
CA LEU A 332 -25.02 37.60 6.48
C LEU A 332 -23.97 38.56 5.95
N THR A 333 -22.71 38.17 6.07
CA THR A 333 -21.56 38.97 5.63
C THR A 333 -20.76 38.20 4.59
N PHE A 334 -20.51 38.80 3.43
CA PHE A 334 -19.56 38.27 2.44
C PHE A 334 -18.15 38.76 2.75
N ILE A 335 -17.23 37.82 2.86
CA ILE A 335 -15.80 38.06 2.99
C ILE A 335 -15.19 37.78 1.62
N GLN A 336 -14.57 38.78 1.02
CA GLN A 336 -13.97 38.70 -0.31
C GLN A 336 -12.54 39.25 -0.26
N PRO A 337 -11.66 38.91 -1.22
CA PRO A 337 -10.28 39.41 -1.23
C PRO A 337 -10.18 40.94 -1.30
N ASN A 338 -11.21 41.61 -1.83
CA ASN A 338 -11.28 43.06 -2.01
C ASN A 338 -12.06 43.78 -0.89
N GLY A 339 -12.59 43.07 0.11
CA GLY A 339 -13.32 43.68 1.22
C GLY A 339 -14.41 42.80 1.82
N THR A 340 -15.09 43.35 2.83
CA THR A 340 -16.17 42.68 3.55
C THR A 340 -17.48 43.44 3.34
N PHE A 341 -18.54 42.74 2.98
CA PHE A 341 -19.83 43.32 2.60
C PHE A 341 -20.95 42.71 3.43
N LYS A 342 -21.73 43.56 4.11
CA LYS A 342 -22.85 43.17 4.97
C LYS A 342 -24.19 43.44 4.28
#